data_AF-A0A108EXF3-F1
#
_entry.id   AF-A0A108EXF3-F1
#
_cell.length_a   1.000
_cell.length_b   1.000
_cell.length_c   1.000
_cell.angle_alpha   90.00
_cell.angle_beta   90.00
_cell.angle_gamma   90.00
#
_symmetry.space_group_name_H-M   'P 1'
#
loop_
_entity.id
_entity.type
_entity.pdbx_description
1 polymer ?
#
loop_
_entity_poly.entity_id
_entity_poly.type
_entity_poly.pdbx_seq_one_letter_code
_entity_poly.pdbx_strand_id
1 'polypeptide(L)'
;MGPATLVVNLTRDTLLESDLIYGDETTIQVLKESGRWPQGEELHMDAGQRFGPSVRMFSSSPELGAQYAQKLYADVPSRTALMTDGYKLYNGIAHNYRLVPLGCWAHVRRGFVKAEESVPKAARSPELLATHFIALIGKLFAIEACSEVDARTPTTVACAIQRPRARHGRLRQHKTRLLINAR
;
A
#
# COMPACT_ATOMS: atom_id res chain seq x y z
N MET A 1 -29.98 -11.02 -4.37
CA MET A 1 -28.59 -10.51 -4.40
C MET A 1 -28.67 -9.04 -4.75
N GLY A 2 -28.26 -8.14 -3.84
CA GLY A 2 -28.39 -6.69 -4.06
C GLY A 2 -27.37 -6.16 -5.07
N PRO A 3 -27.59 -4.99 -5.68
CA PRO A 3 -26.68 -4.41 -6.68
C PRO A 3 -25.27 -4.14 -6.11
N ALA A 4 -25.14 -3.86 -4.81
CA ALA A 4 -23.85 -3.66 -4.15
C ALA A 4 -22.97 -4.93 -4.16
N THR A 5 -23.57 -6.12 -4.00
CA THR A 5 -22.83 -7.39 -4.03
C THR A 5 -22.24 -7.68 -5.41
N LEU A 6 -22.94 -7.28 -6.47
CA LEU A 6 -22.48 -7.49 -7.85
C LEU A 6 -21.21 -6.66 -8.15
N VAL A 7 -21.20 -5.38 -7.76
CA VAL A 7 -20.06 -4.49 -7.98
C VAL A 7 -18.83 -4.98 -7.20
N VAL A 8 -19.02 -5.41 -5.95
CA VAL A 8 -17.94 -5.95 -5.12
C VAL A 8 -17.34 -7.21 -5.76
N ASN A 9 -18.17 -8.14 -6.21
CA ASN A 9 -17.70 -9.36 -6.88
C ASN A 9 -16.94 -9.04 -8.17
N LEU A 10 -17.48 -8.16 -9.03
CA LEU A 10 -16.81 -7.78 -10.27
C LEU A 10 -15.46 -7.09 -10.00
N THR A 11 -15.39 -6.25 -8.98
CA THR A 11 -14.15 -5.56 -8.56
C THR A 11 -13.11 -6.57 -8.09
N ARG A 12 -13.54 -7.57 -7.31
CA ARG A 12 -12.68 -8.67 -6.85
C ARG A 12 -12.19 -9.52 -8.03
N ASP A 13 -13.07 -9.90 -8.93
CA ASP A 13 -12.69 -10.75 -10.06
C ASP A 13 -11.68 -10.03 -10.96
N THR A 14 -11.92 -8.74 -11.25
CA THR A 14 -10.96 -7.88 -11.97
C THR A 14 -9.62 -7.82 -11.26
N LEU A 15 -9.61 -7.72 -9.92
CA LEU A 15 -8.38 -7.71 -9.12
C LEU A 15 -7.60 -9.04 -9.23
N LEU A 16 -8.30 -10.18 -9.23
CA LEU A 16 -7.68 -11.51 -9.29
C LEU A 16 -7.10 -11.86 -10.67
N GLU A 17 -7.50 -11.14 -11.72
CA GLU A 17 -6.90 -11.25 -13.06
C GLU A 17 -5.47 -10.67 -13.15
N SER A 18 -4.96 -10.02 -12.09
CA SER A 18 -3.61 -9.45 -12.09
C SER A 18 -2.53 -10.51 -12.02
N ASP A 19 -1.40 -10.23 -12.68
CA ASP A 19 -0.13 -10.88 -12.37
C ASP A 19 0.48 -10.38 -11.05
N LEU A 20 0.11 -9.16 -10.60
CA LEU A 20 0.58 -8.55 -9.36
C LEU A 20 -0.56 -7.96 -8.54
N ILE A 21 -0.75 -8.49 -7.33
CA ILE A 21 -1.75 -8.05 -6.37
C ILE A 21 -1.05 -7.51 -5.14
N TYR A 22 -1.53 -6.38 -4.63
CA TYR A 22 -1.11 -5.84 -3.34
C TYR A 22 -2.05 -6.32 -2.23
N GLY A 23 -1.53 -6.48 -1.01
CA GLY A 23 -2.31 -6.70 0.20
C GLY A 23 -1.75 -5.83 1.32
N ASP A 24 -2.58 -5.01 1.93
CA ASP A 24 -2.25 -4.23 3.13
C ASP A 24 -3.44 -4.21 4.09
N GLU A 25 -3.16 -4.25 5.39
CA GLU A 25 -4.16 -4.12 6.44
C GLU A 25 -4.12 -2.70 7.01
N THR A 26 -5.27 -2.05 7.03
CA THR A 26 -5.44 -0.82 7.82
C THR A 26 -6.52 -1.03 8.88
N THR A 27 -6.21 -0.71 10.13
CA THR A 27 -7.23 -0.65 11.18
C THR A 27 -7.97 0.68 11.08
N ILE A 28 -9.27 0.62 10.86
CA ILE A 28 -10.15 1.80 10.86
C ILE A 28 -11.09 1.75 12.07
N GLN A 29 -11.32 2.90 12.70
CA GLN A 29 -12.32 3.02 13.76
C GLN A 29 -13.71 3.13 13.13
N VAL A 30 -14.57 2.16 13.41
CA VAL A 30 -15.96 2.20 12.93
C VAL A 30 -16.80 3.08 13.86
N LEU A 31 -17.38 4.14 13.30
CA LEU A 31 -18.09 5.16 14.07
C LEU A 31 -19.45 4.71 14.62
N LYS A 32 -20.06 3.63 14.09
CA LYS A 32 -21.27 2.97 14.60
C LYS A 32 -21.66 1.75 13.76
N GLU A 33 -21.71 0.57 14.38
CA GLU A 33 -22.48 -0.58 13.88
C GLU A 33 -23.74 -0.75 14.75
N SER A 34 -24.89 -1.11 14.15
CA SER A 34 -26.11 -1.39 14.91
C SER A 34 -25.90 -2.60 15.83
N GLY A 35 -25.93 -2.39 17.15
CA GLY A 35 -25.77 -3.46 18.15
C GLY A 35 -24.33 -3.73 18.60
N ARG A 36 -23.34 -2.93 18.18
CA ARG A 36 -21.95 -3.05 18.64
C ARG A 36 -21.42 -1.72 19.19
N TRP A 37 -20.62 -1.82 20.25
CA TRP A 37 -19.94 -0.67 20.84
C TRP A 37 -18.87 -0.13 19.86
N PRO A 38 -18.65 1.19 19.76
CA PRO A 38 -17.80 1.84 18.75
C PRO A 38 -16.28 1.68 19.02
N GLN A 39 -15.85 0.44 19.26
CA GLN A 39 -14.46 0.06 19.57
C GLN A 39 -13.92 -1.03 18.63
N GLY A 40 -14.70 -1.49 17.65
CA GLY A 40 -14.23 -2.47 16.67
C GLY A 40 -13.23 -1.85 15.71
N GLU A 41 -11.96 -2.26 15.79
CA GLU A 41 -10.99 -2.06 14.73
C GLU A 41 -11.37 -3.02 13.59
N GLU A 42 -11.83 -2.48 12.47
CA GLU A 42 -12.06 -3.29 11.26
C GLU A 42 -10.79 -3.33 10.43
N LEU A 43 -10.39 -4.53 10.02
CA LEU A 43 -9.28 -4.78 9.13
C LEU A 43 -9.72 -4.47 7.72
N HIS A 44 -9.12 -3.42 7.18
CA HIS A 44 -9.32 -3.00 5.82
C HIS A 44 -8.27 -3.66 4.94
N MET A 45 -8.70 -4.52 4.00
CA MET A 45 -7.79 -5.14 3.03
C MET A 45 -7.72 -4.30 1.76
N ASP A 46 -6.57 -3.67 1.53
CA ASP A 46 -6.28 -2.93 0.30
C ASP A 46 -5.67 -3.89 -0.72
N ALA A 47 -6.40 -4.13 -1.81
CA ALA A 47 -5.86 -4.87 -2.92
C ALA A 47 -5.99 -4.09 -4.22
N GLY A 48 -4.89 -4.06 -4.97
CA GLY A 48 -4.85 -3.37 -6.25
C GLY A 48 -3.85 -3.96 -7.22
N GLN A 49 -3.86 -3.40 -8.43
CA GLN A 49 -3.00 -3.78 -9.54
C GLN A 49 -2.23 -2.55 -10.01
N ARG A 50 -0.95 -2.75 -10.37
CA ARG A 50 -0.11 -1.68 -10.90
C ARG A 50 -0.15 -1.57 -12.43
N PHE A 51 -0.48 -2.67 -13.11
CA PHE A 51 -0.60 -2.74 -14.56
C PHE A 51 -2.05 -3.10 -14.92
N GLY A 52 -2.68 -2.36 -15.84
CA GLY A 52 -4.09 -2.56 -16.20
C GLY A 52 -5.05 -1.59 -15.49
N PRO A 53 -6.36 -1.92 -15.43
CA PRO A 53 -7.36 -1.10 -14.74
C PRO A 53 -6.95 -0.93 -13.27
N SER A 54 -6.81 0.31 -12.80
CA SER A 54 -6.42 0.58 -11.42
C SER A 54 -7.60 0.27 -10.49
N VAL A 55 -7.76 -1.00 -10.13
CA VAL A 55 -8.72 -1.42 -9.12
C VAL A 55 -8.09 -1.23 -7.75
N ARG A 56 -8.83 -0.58 -6.85
CA ARG A 56 -8.54 -0.60 -5.42
C ARG A 56 -9.79 -1.08 -4.71
N MET A 57 -9.73 -2.31 -4.23
CA MET A 57 -10.81 -2.87 -3.44
C MET A 57 -10.52 -2.59 -1.97
N PHE A 58 -11.58 -2.12 -1.32
CA PHE A 58 -11.61 -1.82 0.08
C PHE A 58 -12.66 -2.73 0.72
N SER A 59 -12.25 -3.64 1.60
CA SER A 59 -13.12 -4.71 2.07
C SER A 59 -12.95 -4.99 3.57
N SER A 60 -14.09 -5.16 4.26
CA SER A 60 -14.19 -5.40 5.70
C SER A 60 -15.16 -6.55 5.96
N SER A 61 -14.89 -7.31 7.02
CA SER A 61 -15.72 -8.40 7.47
C SER A 61 -15.72 -8.46 9.00
N PRO A 62 -16.86 -8.80 9.63
CA PRO A 62 -16.91 -9.07 11.06
C PRO A 62 -16.22 -10.39 11.44
N GLU A 63 -15.80 -11.20 10.47
CA GLU A 63 -15.06 -12.45 10.65
C GLU A 63 -13.59 -12.19 11.02
N LEU A 64 -12.91 -13.20 11.59
CA LEU A 64 -11.46 -13.13 11.82
C LEU A 64 -10.73 -12.89 10.49
N GLY A 65 -9.79 -11.92 10.48
CA GLY A 65 -9.12 -11.45 9.25
C GLY A 65 -8.49 -12.55 8.39
N ALA A 66 -8.01 -13.63 9.00
CA ALA A 66 -7.46 -14.78 8.26
C ALA A 66 -8.51 -15.57 7.45
N GLN A 67 -9.70 -15.80 8.02
CA GLN A 67 -10.79 -16.50 7.32
C GLN A 67 -11.32 -15.64 6.17
N TYR A 68 -11.42 -14.34 6.42
CA TYR A 68 -11.85 -13.40 5.41
C TYR A 68 -10.85 -13.28 4.25
N ALA A 69 -9.55 -13.17 4.55
CA ALA A 69 -8.50 -13.14 3.54
C ALA A 69 -8.51 -14.40 2.66
N GLN A 70 -8.77 -15.58 3.23
CA GLN A 70 -8.92 -16.81 2.43
C GLN A 70 -10.06 -16.70 1.39
N LYS A 71 -11.21 -16.13 1.77
CA LYS A 71 -12.31 -15.91 0.82
C LYS A 71 -11.95 -14.84 -0.21
N LEU A 72 -11.32 -13.76 0.22
CA LEU A 72 -10.93 -12.66 -0.66
C LEU A 72 -9.98 -13.13 -1.77
N TYR A 73 -8.97 -13.94 -1.42
CA TYR A 73 -7.99 -14.47 -2.36
C TYR A 73 -8.35 -15.84 -2.95
N ALA A 74 -9.55 -16.37 -2.69
CA ALA A 74 -9.99 -17.62 -3.31
C ALA A 74 -9.92 -17.53 -4.85
N ASP A 75 -9.52 -18.63 -5.49
CA ASP A 75 -9.45 -18.73 -6.95
C ASP A 75 -8.42 -17.81 -7.64
N VAL A 76 -7.56 -17.13 -6.88
CA VAL A 76 -6.41 -16.42 -7.45
C VAL A 76 -5.54 -17.39 -8.27
N PRO A 77 -5.07 -17.00 -9.46
CA PRO A 77 -4.19 -17.85 -10.25
C PRO A 77 -2.91 -18.21 -9.51
N SER A 78 -2.47 -19.46 -9.68
CA SER A 78 -1.17 -19.88 -9.13
C SER A 78 -0.03 -19.07 -9.74
N ARG A 79 1.03 -18.82 -8.97
CA ARG A 79 2.18 -18.00 -9.35
C ARG A 79 1.91 -16.50 -9.53
N THR A 80 0.69 -16.01 -9.28
CA THR A 80 0.45 -14.58 -9.12
C THR A 80 1.36 -14.02 -8.03
N ALA A 81 1.94 -12.85 -8.28
CA ALA A 81 2.77 -12.16 -7.32
C ALA A 81 1.89 -11.44 -6.29
N LEU A 82 2.15 -11.68 -5.01
CA LEU A 82 1.43 -11.06 -3.90
C LEU A 82 2.40 -10.17 -3.11
N MET A 83 2.22 -8.85 -3.18
CA MET A 83 3.06 -7.88 -2.49
C MET A 83 2.39 -7.37 -1.22
N THR A 84 3.05 -7.56 -0.08
CA THR A 84 2.48 -7.24 1.24
C THR A 84 3.47 -6.52 2.14
N ASP A 85 2.99 -6.04 3.28
CA ASP A 85 3.81 -5.44 4.33
C ASP A 85 4.66 -6.46 5.12
N GLY A 86 4.44 -7.76 4.89
CA GLY A 86 5.07 -8.87 5.63
C GLY A 86 4.24 -9.40 6.79
N TYR A 87 2.96 -9.03 6.92
CA TYR A 87 2.09 -9.58 7.95
C TYR A 87 1.88 -11.09 7.80
N LYS A 88 1.90 -11.80 8.93
CA LYS A 88 1.93 -13.27 8.97
C LYS A 88 0.74 -13.94 8.29
N LEU A 89 -0.42 -13.26 8.20
CA LEU A 89 -1.61 -13.83 7.56
C LEU A 89 -1.32 -14.19 6.10
N TYR A 90 -0.57 -13.35 5.40
CA TYR A 90 -0.28 -13.53 3.97
C TYR A 90 0.63 -14.70 3.67
N ASN A 91 1.43 -15.16 4.64
CA ASN A 91 2.23 -16.37 4.47
C ASN A 91 1.34 -17.60 4.23
N GLY A 92 0.22 -17.68 4.96
CA GLY A 92 -0.76 -18.75 4.77
C GLY A 92 -1.47 -18.65 3.41
N ILE A 93 -1.84 -17.44 3.00
CA ILE A 93 -2.46 -17.19 1.69
C ILE A 93 -1.50 -17.56 0.55
N ALA A 94 -0.27 -17.06 0.60
CA ALA A 94 0.74 -17.33 -0.41
C ALA A 94 1.05 -18.83 -0.52
N HIS A 95 1.14 -19.53 0.61
CA HIS A 95 1.30 -20.98 0.64
C HIS A 95 0.10 -21.72 0.01
N ASN A 96 -1.12 -21.41 0.47
CA ASN A 96 -2.33 -22.13 0.06
C ASN A 96 -2.64 -21.99 -1.44
N TYR A 97 -2.39 -20.81 -2.01
CA TYR A 97 -2.66 -20.53 -3.42
C TYR A 97 -1.42 -20.61 -4.32
N ARG A 98 -0.25 -21.00 -3.77
CA ARG A 98 1.03 -21.10 -4.50
C ARG A 98 1.43 -19.78 -5.17
N LEU A 99 1.33 -18.69 -4.42
CA LEU A 99 1.68 -17.35 -4.86
C LEU A 99 3.18 -17.09 -4.72
N VAL A 100 3.67 -16.09 -5.44
CA VAL A 100 5.03 -15.57 -5.27
C VAL A 100 4.98 -14.43 -4.25
N PRO A 101 5.45 -14.63 -2.99
CA PRO A 101 5.41 -13.59 -1.98
C PRO A 101 6.46 -12.51 -2.29
N LEU A 102 6.02 -11.24 -2.28
CA LEU A 102 6.86 -10.06 -2.43
C LEU A 102 6.73 -9.16 -1.19
N GLY A 103 7.85 -8.57 -0.79
CA GLY A 103 7.88 -7.55 0.27
C GLY A 103 7.71 -6.15 -0.29
N CYS A 104 6.88 -5.33 0.36
CA CYS A 104 6.68 -3.95 -0.03
C CYS A 104 7.85 -3.06 0.41
N TRP A 105 8.61 -2.51 -0.55
CA TRP A 105 9.73 -1.59 -0.25
C TRP A 105 9.30 -0.30 0.46
N ALA A 106 8.05 0.14 0.29
CA ALA A 106 7.52 1.28 1.03
C ALA A 106 7.44 0.97 2.54
N HIS A 107 7.01 -0.25 2.91
CA HIS A 107 6.97 -0.72 4.29
C HIS A 107 8.38 -0.82 4.89
N VAL A 108 9.33 -1.41 4.15
CA VAL A 108 10.74 -1.46 4.53
C VAL A 108 11.30 -0.07 4.80
N ARG A 109 11.03 0.89 3.90
CA ARG A 109 11.47 2.29 4.06
C ARG A 109 10.88 2.94 5.31
N ARG A 110 9.61 2.70 5.65
CA ARG A 110 9.00 3.24 6.89
C ARG A 110 9.72 2.73 8.14
N GLY A 111 10.18 1.47 8.14
CA GLY A 111 11.01 0.92 9.22
C GLY A 111 12.31 1.69 9.40
N PHE A 112 13.05 1.95 8.32
CA PHE A 112 14.28 2.74 8.39
C PHE A 112 14.04 4.21 8.78
N VAL A 113 12.94 4.83 8.33
CA VAL A 113 12.57 6.19 8.78
C VAL A 113 12.37 6.23 10.29
N LYS A 114 11.61 5.27 10.86
CA LYS A 114 11.43 5.17 12.33
C LYS A 114 12.77 4.96 13.06
N ALA A 115 13.65 4.14 12.50
CA ALA A 115 14.99 3.91 13.06
C ALA A 115 15.83 5.20 13.05
N GLU A 116 15.82 5.97 11.96
CA GLU A 116 16.50 7.27 11.89
C GLU A 116 15.88 8.29 12.85
N GLU A 117 14.55 8.26 13.00
CA GLU A 117 13.81 9.14 13.91
C GLU A 117 14.20 8.96 15.38
N SER A 118 14.64 7.76 15.76
CA SER A 118 15.17 7.44 17.09
C SER A 118 16.53 8.09 17.39
N VAL A 119 17.25 8.56 16.36
CA VAL A 119 18.55 9.22 16.49
C VAL A 119 18.35 10.75 16.56
N PRO A 120 19.04 11.46 17.47
CA PRO A 120 19.01 12.92 17.52
C PRO A 120 19.38 13.54 16.17
N LYS A 121 18.64 14.57 15.73
CA LYS A 121 18.84 15.19 14.41
C LYS A 121 20.28 15.64 14.15
N ALA A 122 20.99 16.11 15.18
CA ALA A 122 22.39 16.53 15.07
C ALA A 122 23.38 15.37 14.82
N ALA A 123 22.99 14.15 15.14
CA ALA A 123 23.79 12.93 14.97
C ALA A 123 23.38 12.12 13.73
N ARG A 124 22.41 12.59 12.94
CA ARG A 124 22.03 11.95 11.67
C ARG A 124 23.04 12.34 10.61
N SER A 125 23.74 11.35 10.08
CA SER A 125 24.72 11.52 9.00
C SER A 125 24.45 10.52 7.88
N PRO A 126 24.98 10.74 6.66
CA PRO A 126 24.83 9.78 5.56
C PRO A 126 25.37 8.38 5.87
N GLU A 127 26.31 8.25 6.81
CA GLU A 127 26.91 6.99 7.26
C GLU A 127 25.99 6.23 8.23
N LEU A 128 25.01 6.89 8.85
CA LEU A 128 23.99 6.21 9.64
C LEU A 128 23.24 5.23 8.74
N LEU A 129 23.25 3.94 9.11
CA LEU A 129 22.66 2.87 8.30
C LEU A 129 21.22 3.18 7.88
N ALA A 130 20.40 3.70 8.80
CA ALA A 130 19.02 4.08 8.50
C ALA A 130 18.94 5.14 7.39
N THR A 131 19.72 6.22 7.50
CA THR A 131 19.82 7.29 6.49
C THR A 131 20.32 6.75 5.15
N HIS A 132 21.34 5.89 5.19
CA HIS A 132 21.89 5.26 3.98
C HIS A 132 20.85 4.40 3.25
N PHE A 133 20.14 3.52 3.97
CA PHE A 133 19.10 2.68 3.37
C PHE A 133 17.91 3.50 2.85
N ILE A 134 17.49 4.55 3.56
CA ILE A 134 16.46 5.47 3.06
C ILE A 134 16.87 6.07 1.71
N ALA A 135 18.14 6.46 1.56
CA ALA A 135 18.66 7.01 0.31
C ALA A 135 18.73 5.96 -0.81
N LEU A 136 19.18 4.74 -0.51
CA LEU A 136 19.23 3.64 -1.49
C LEU A 136 17.84 3.24 -1.98
N ILE A 137 16.87 3.09 -1.08
CA ILE A 137 15.48 2.81 -1.46
C ILE A 137 14.89 3.98 -2.27
N GLY A 138 15.28 5.22 -1.96
CA GLY A 138 14.92 6.39 -2.77
C GLY A 138 15.43 6.30 -4.21
N LYS A 139 16.63 5.76 -4.44
CA LYS A 139 17.16 5.50 -5.79
C LYS A 139 16.36 4.42 -6.52
N LEU A 140 15.96 3.37 -5.82
CA LEU A 140 15.10 2.32 -6.37
C LEU A 140 13.77 2.89 -6.88
N PHE A 141 13.10 3.71 -6.07
CA PHE A 141 11.83 4.37 -6.48
C PHE A 141 12.03 5.36 -7.63
N ALA A 142 13.17 6.04 -7.70
CA ALA A 142 13.48 6.91 -8.84
C ALA A 142 13.60 6.11 -10.15
N ILE A 143 14.28 4.96 -10.12
CA ILE A 143 14.40 4.05 -11.28
C ILE A 143 13.01 3.55 -11.68
N GLU A 144 12.21 3.12 -10.70
CA GLU A 144 10.85 2.63 -10.91
C GLU A 144 9.95 3.67 -11.61
N ALA A 145 10.00 4.92 -11.14
CA ALA A 145 9.25 6.02 -11.75
C ALA A 145 9.70 6.35 -13.18
N CYS A 146 11.01 6.25 -13.47
CA CYS A 146 11.54 6.45 -14.82
C CYS A 146 11.06 5.34 -15.78
N SER A 147 11.09 4.08 -15.35
CA SER A 147 10.64 2.95 -16.17
C SER A 147 9.14 2.98 -16.50
N GLU A 148 8.30 3.57 -15.64
CA GLU A 148 6.86 3.76 -15.90
C GLU A 148 6.53 4.81 -16.96
N VAL A 149 7.44 5.77 -17.18
CA VAL A 149 7.30 6.77 -18.24
C VAL A 149 7.64 6.13 -19.58
N ASP A 150 8.69 5.31 -19.61
CA ASP A 150 9.18 4.64 -20.82
C ASP A 150 8.21 3.56 -21.35
N ALA A 151 7.48 2.85 -20.47
CA ALA A 151 6.51 1.84 -20.88
C ALA A 151 5.28 2.41 -21.64
N ARG A 152 5.06 3.73 -21.61
CA ARG A 152 3.99 4.43 -22.35
C ARG A 152 4.42 4.93 -23.73
N THR A 153 5.71 4.87 -24.08
CA THR A 153 6.26 5.26 -25.39
C THR A 153 7.41 4.33 -25.79
N PRO A 154 7.23 3.43 -26.78
CA PRO A 154 8.17 2.33 -27.03
C PRO A 154 9.41 2.74 -27.86
N THR A 155 10.02 3.91 -27.63
CA THR A 155 11.21 4.31 -28.40
C THR A 155 12.19 5.16 -27.61
N THR A 156 13.39 4.59 -27.45
CA THR A 156 14.67 5.20 -27.03
C THR A 156 14.89 5.38 -25.53
N VAL A 157 15.68 4.44 -24.97
CA VAL A 157 16.26 4.51 -23.63
C VAL A 157 17.31 5.61 -23.58
N ALA A 158 17.03 6.70 -22.86
CA ALA A 158 18.03 7.65 -22.39
C ALA A 158 17.51 8.43 -21.18
N CYS A 159 17.22 7.77 -20.05
CA CYS A 159 17.01 8.50 -18.80
C CYS A 159 18.36 8.75 -18.12
N ALA A 160 18.92 9.93 -18.43
CA ALA A 160 20.15 10.42 -17.87
C ALA A 160 20.05 10.53 -16.34
N ILE A 161 21.09 10.02 -15.66
CA ILE A 161 21.42 10.39 -14.29
C ILE A 161 21.85 11.87 -14.29
N GLN A 162 20.90 12.79 -14.46
CA GLN A 162 21.14 14.23 -14.46
C GLN A 162 20.54 14.84 -13.20
N ARG A 163 21.37 14.81 -12.15
CA ARG A 163 21.72 15.83 -11.15
C ARG A 163 20.67 16.85 -10.64
N PRO A 164 20.84 17.33 -9.38
CA PRO A 164 19.77 17.77 -8.50
C PRO A 164 19.44 19.27 -8.57
N ARG A 165 18.17 19.58 -8.23
CA ARG A 165 17.62 20.76 -7.53
C ARG A 165 16.43 21.41 -8.21
N ALA A 166 15.56 21.89 -7.31
CA ALA A 166 14.54 22.93 -7.47
C ALA A 166 13.24 22.52 -8.16
N ARG A 167 12.30 22.06 -7.32
CA ARG A 167 10.98 22.71 -7.21
C ARG A 167 10.38 22.42 -5.83
N HIS A 168 10.82 23.19 -4.83
CA HIS A 168 9.98 23.47 -3.67
C HIS A 168 8.87 24.40 -4.13
N GLY A 169 7.62 24.05 -3.85
CA GLY A 169 6.50 24.93 -4.18
C GLY A 169 5.15 24.34 -3.91
N ARG A 170 4.73 24.41 -2.64
CA ARG A 170 3.36 24.74 -2.24
C ARG A 170 2.32 23.62 -2.36
N LEU A 171 2.10 22.91 -1.25
CA LEU A 171 0.77 22.53 -0.73
C LEU A 171 0.92 21.81 0.63
N ARG A 172 1.35 22.56 1.64
CA ARG A 172 1.06 22.26 3.05
C ARG A 172 0.94 23.58 3.78
N GLN A 173 -0.28 23.91 4.18
CA GLN A 173 -0.66 24.57 5.43
C GLN A 173 -2.09 25.07 5.24
N HIS A 174 -3.06 24.41 5.89
CA HIS A 174 -4.14 25.05 6.65
C HIS A 174 -4.86 23.95 7.42
N LYS A 175 -4.30 23.62 8.59
CA LYS A 175 -5.04 22.98 9.67
C LYS A 175 -4.94 23.89 10.90
N THR A 176 -6.12 24.30 11.36
CA THR A 176 -6.53 24.57 12.76
C THR A 176 -6.76 26.03 13.18
N ARG A 177 -7.89 26.18 13.90
CA ARG A 177 -8.47 27.30 14.68
C ARG A 177 -9.35 28.26 13.86
N LEU A 178 -10.62 28.53 14.22
CA LEU A 178 -11.17 28.73 15.56
C LEU A 178 -12.67 28.34 15.61
N LEU A 179 -13.12 27.76 16.72
CA LEU A 179 -14.52 27.76 17.15
C LEU A 179 -15.00 29.22 17.36
N ILE A 180 -16.28 29.52 17.10
CA ILE A 180 -17.21 30.36 17.90
C ILE A 180 -18.44 30.79 17.05
N ASN A 181 -19.62 30.43 17.56
CA ASN A 181 -20.98 31.01 17.41
C ASN A 181 -21.68 31.17 16.04
N ALA A 182 -22.77 30.43 15.88
CA ALA A 182 -24.16 30.95 15.78
C ALA A 182 -25.09 29.71 15.79
N ARG A 183 -25.91 29.53 16.83
CA ARG A 183 -27.35 29.80 16.83
C ARG A 183 -28.12 29.03 15.76
#